data_AF-A0A7S1M3E3-F1
#
_entry.id   AF-A0A7S1M3E3-F1
#
_cell.length_a   1.000
_cell.length_b   1.000
_cell.length_c   1.000
_cell.angle_alpha   90.00
_cell.angle_beta   90.00
_cell.angle_gamma   90.00
#
_symmetry.space_group_name_H-M   'P 1'
#
loop_
_entity.id
_entity.type
_entity.pdbx_description
1 polymer ?
#
loop_
_entity_poly.entity_id
_entity_poly.type
_entity_poly.pdbx_seq_one_letter_code
_entity_poly.pdbx_strand_id
1 'polypeptide(L)'
;GEAASTAVMAVASNSSAATDQSGLQVSDLDYSTAMGDGDVRSSVVGAESLLAGGSSNASAPLANISAVGDSNMIFTADAPMDPHAAESCAKNLQPWDCSVASSLYMMDCTWGGLSCLAKGAAKCSDIYNLQVCRESEQRLGVRCLGWSGDKCLGHEATCDDIRSPEICARSQQYLGMACAGWGGHRCLPQGASPRLITDANICKNSKQLLGIESAGWGGKVCLPKNAMCEELTVPFLCDEAEALFGFQCSGWGGLHCLPRLAMCGQIYNVYICNNARAKLNMTCAGWGGKECL
;
A
#
# COMPACT_ATOMS: atom_id res chain seq x y z
N GLY A 1 -15.00 47.90 -57.71
CA GLY A 1 -14.10 46.76 -57.47
C GLY A 1 -14.63 46.02 -56.27
N GLU A 2 -14.91 44.72 -56.47
CA GLU A 2 -15.05 43.63 -55.48
C GLU A 2 -16.09 43.86 -54.35
N ALA A 3 -17.38 43.55 -54.52
CA ALA A 3 -18.04 42.24 -54.67
C ALA A 3 -17.98 41.35 -53.41
N ALA A 4 -19.08 41.40 -52.64
CA ALA A 4 -19.40 40.50 -51.55
C ALA A 4 -19.84 39.13 -52.07
N SER A 5 -19.40 38.05 -51.42
CA SER A 5 -19.93 36.70 -51.64
C SER A 5 -20.27 36.01 -50.32
N THR A 6 -21.57 35.91 -50.10
CA THR A 6 -22.25 34.99 -49.19
C THR A 6 -22.11 33.57 -49.72
N ALA A 7 -21.77 32.59 -48.88
CA ALA A 7 -21.84 31.17 -49.21
C ALA A 7 -22.64 30.41 -48.14
N VAL A 8 -23.81 29.97 -48.56
CA VAL A 8 -24.69 29.02 -47.87
C VAL A 8 -24.25 27.63 -48.33
N MET A 9 -24.00 26.70 -47.39
CA MET A 9 -23.99 25.27 -47.72
C MET A 9 -24.84 24.51 -46.71
N ALA A 10 -25.96 24.00 -47.23
CA ALA A 10 -26.77 22.96 -46.64
C ALA A 10 -26.10 21.59 -46.88
N VAL A 11 -26.11 20.72 -45.88
CA VAL A 11 -25.89 19.28 -46.05
C VAL A 11 -27.06 18.57 -45.38
N ALA A 12 -27.88 17.95 -46.21
CA ALA A 12 -28.82 16.91 -45.81
C ALA A 12 -28.14 15.55 -46.04
N SER A 13 -28.29 14.61 -45.10
CA SER A 13 -28.10 13.18 -45.36
C SER A 13 -28.88 12.34 -44.34
N ASN A 14 -29.47 11.28 -44.88
CA ASN A 14 -30.54 10.45 -44.34
C ASN A 14 -30.13 9.44 -43.24
N SER A 15 -31.11 9.20 -42.37
CA SER A 15 -31.67 7.93 -41.87
C SER A 15 -30.88 6.60 -41.92
N SER A 16 -31.07 5.87 -40.81
CA SER A 16 -31.35 4.43 -40.63
C SER A 16 -30.21 3.40 -40.47
N ALA A 17 -30.12 2.84 -39.26
CA ALA A 17 -29.93 1.42 -38.92
C ALA A 17 -29.99 1.30 -37.37
N ALA A 18 -31.06 0.77 -36.78
CA ALA A 18 -31.27 -0.64 -36.45
C ALA A 18 -30.28 -1.20 -35.41
N THR A 19 -30.73 -1.35 -34.15
CA THR A 19 -30.21 -2.38 -33.25
C THR A 19 -31.34 -2.87 -32.35
N ASP A 20 -31.71 -4.12 -32.60
CA ASP A 20 -32.42 -5.03 -31.71
C ASP A 20 -31.78 -5.06 -30.31
N GLN A 21 -32.61 -4.92 -29.28
CA GLN A 21 -32.27 -5.36 -27.92
C GLN A 21 -33.23 -6.50 -27.57
N SER A 22 -32.81 -7.73 -27.89
CA SER A 22 -33.38 -8.95 -27.34
C SER A 22 -32.61 -9.32 -26.07
N GLY A 23 -33.35 -9.72 -25.05
CA GLY A 23 -32.91 -9.79 -23.67
C GLY A 23 -31.91 -10.89 -23.34
N LEU A 24 -31.12 -10.59 -22.31
CA LEU A 24 -30.40 -11.55 -21.49
C LEU A 24 -30.89 -11.35 -20.05
N GLN A 25 -31.90 -12.12 -19.68
CA GLN A 25 -32.06 -12.56 -18.30
C GLN A 25 -31.22 -13.82 -18.13
N VAL A 26 -30.55 -13.96 -16.99
CA VAL A 26 -30.70 -15.09 -16.05
C VAL A 26 -29.64 -15.02 -14.94
N SER A 27 -30.19 -14.99 -13.72
CA SER A 27 -29.70 -15.47 -12.41
C SER A 27 -28.45 -14.87 -11.78
N ASP A 28 -28.72 -13.94 -10.86
CA ASP A 28 -28.48 -14.07 -9.41
C ASP A 28 -27.68 -15.28 -8.94
N LEU A 29 -26.52 -15.01 -8.33
CA LEU A 29 -25.88 -15.88 -7.35
C LEU A 29 -25.66 -15.08 -6.07
N ASP A 30 -26.53 -15.36 -5.11
CA ASP A 30 -26.41 -15.04 -3.70
C ASP A 30 -25.05 -15.49 -3.15
N TYR A 31 -24.32 -14.57 -2.52
CA TYR A 31 -23.29 -14.93 -1.55
C TYR A 31 -23.65 -14.32 -0.20
N SER A 32 -24.38 -15.12 0.58
CA SER A 32 -24.82 -14.77 1.93
C SER A 32 -23.66 -14.78 2.92
N THR A 33 -23.61 -13.69 3.66
CA THR A 33 -23.01 -13.42 4.96
C THR A 33 -23.08 -14.60 5.94
N ALA A 34 -21.96 -14.94 6.56
CA ALA A 34 -21.93 -15.72 7.81
C ALA A 34 -21.27 -14.86 8.90
N MET A 35 -22.10 -14.23 9.74
CA MET A 35 -21.71 -13.73 11.05
C MET A 35 -21.64 -14.91 12.02
N GLY A 36 -20.53 -15.04 12.74
CA GLY A 36 -20.38 -15.96 13.86
C GLY A 36 -20.30 -15.18 15.16
N ASP A 37 -21.42 -15.11 15.87
CA ASP A 37 -21.50 -14.65 17.26
C ASP A 37 -20.78 -15.65 18.18
N GLY A 38 -19.78 -15.15 18.91
CA GLY A 38 -19.02 -15.88 19.93
C GLY A 38 -19.17 -15.21 21.29
N ASP A 39 -20.27 -15.53 21.96
CA ASP A 39 -20.64 -15.09 23.30
C ASP A 39 -19.97 -16.03 24.34
N VAL A 40 -19.00 -15.54 25.13
CA VAL A 40 -18.43 -16.28 26.27
C VAL A 40 -18.25 -15.39 27.49
N ARG A 41 -19.28 -15.43 28.34
CA ARG A 41 -19.27 -15.61 29.80
C ARG A 41 -18.19 -14.88 30.63
N SER A 42 -18.70 -13.85 31.29
CA SER A 42 -18.29 -13.35 32.60
C SER A 42 -18.02 -14.46 33.63
N SER A 43 -16.93 -14.35 34.37
CA SER A 43 -16.71 -15.05 35.63
C SER A 43 -15.99 -14.12 36.60
N VAL A 44 -16.79 -13.64 37.57
CA VAL A 44 -16.37 -12.94 38.78
C VAL A 44 -15.90 -13.98 39.78
N VAL A 45 -14.64 -13.91 40.22
CA VAL A 45 -14.20 -14.51 41.48
C VAL A 45 -13.23 -13.54 42.15
N GLY A 46 -13.59 -13.08 43.34
CA GLY A 46 -12.73 -12.25 44.18
C GLY A 46 -11.62 -13.06 44.83
N ALA A 47 -10.59 -12.36 45.29
CA ALA A 47 -9.71 -12.82 46.34
C ALA A 47 -9.13 -11.61 47.08
N GLU A 48 -8.98 -11.82 48.37
CA GLU A 48 -8.80 -10.86 49.44
C GLU A 48 -7.38 -10.29 49.55
N SER A 49 -7.34 -9.18 50.28
CA SER A 49 -6.17 -8.54 50.89
C SER A 49 -5.15 -9.50 51.50
N LEU A 50 -3.86 -9.22 51.25
CA LEU A 50 -2.79 -9.48 52.23
C LEU A 50 -1.80 -8.31 52.25
N LEU A 51 -1.69 -7.71 53.43
CA LEU A 51 -0.74 -6.70 53.86
C LEU A 51 0.62 -7.34 54.17
N ALA A 52 1.70 -6.80 53.63
CA ALA A 52 3.06 -6.76 54.19
C ALA A 52 3.87 -5.82 53.26
N GLY A 53 4.47 -4.71 53.68
CA GLY A 53 5.47 -4.60 54.72
C GLY A 53 6.86 -4.58 54.05
N GLY A 54 7.43 -3.40 53.78
CA GLY A 54 8.72 -3.30 53.09
C GLY A 54 9.21 -1.87 52.89
N SER A 55 9.61 -1.23 53.99
CA SER A 55 10.34 0.03 54.03
C SER A 55 11.75 -0.14 53.45
N SER A 56 12.16 0.72 52.50
CA SER A 56 13.57 1.09 52.37
C SER A 56 13.73 2.44 51.65
N ASN A 57 14.56 3.26 52.29
CA ASN A 57 14.93 4.63 51.93
C ASN A 57 15.69 4.70 50.60
N ALA A 58 15.39 5.70 49.78
CA ALA A 58 16.36 6.26 48.84
C ALA A 58 16.15 7.78 48.74
N SER A 59 17.21 8.48 49.11
CA SER A 59 17.33 9.92 49.24
C SER A 59 17.15 10.67 47.93
N ALA A 60 16.38 11.76 47.96
CA ALA A 60 16.32 12.76 46.89
C ALA A 60 17.60 13.63 46.88
N PRO A 61 18.14 14.02 45.71
CA PRO A 61 19.08 15.12 45.65
C PRO A 61 18.35 16.46 45.72
N LEU A 62 18.76 17.29 46.68
CA LEU A 62 18.37 18.69 46.82
C LEU A 62 18.86 19.47 45.58
N ALA A 63 17.91 19.96 44.77
CA ALA A 63 18.19 20.99 43.78
C ALA A 63 18.36 22.34 44.50
N ASN A 64 19.55 22.89 44.38
CA ASN A 64 19.90 24.23 44.83
C ASN A 64 19.26 25.24 43.84
N ILE A 65 18.27 26.02 44.29
CA ILE A 65 17.71 27.12 43.51
C ILE A 65 18.11 28.42 44.20
N SER A 66 19.13 29.07 43.66
CA SER A 66 19.45 30.47 43.94
C SER A 66 18.52 31.35 43.08
N ALA A 67 17.74 32.20 43.73
CA ALA A 67 16.96 33.25 43.08
C ALA A 67 17.87 34.44 42.74
N VAL A 68 17.94 34.79 41.46
CA VAL A 68 18.37 36.11 40.98
C VAL A 68 17.42 36.52 39.85
N GLY A 69 17.05 37.80 39.85
CA GLY A 69 15.91 38.35 39.14
C GLY A 69 16.08 38.55 37.63
N ASP A 70 14.95 38.98 37.08
CA ASP A 70 14.74 39.69 35.81
C ASP A 70 14.67 38.90 34.48
N SER A 71 13.41 38.82 34.01
CA SER A 71 12.92 39.09 32.66
C SER A 71 13.55 38.37 31.44
N ASN A 72 12.69 37.64 30.72
CA ASN A 72 12.89 36.92 29.46
C ASN A 72 13.69 35.60 29.53
N MET A 73 13.00 34.51 29.89
CA MET A 73 13.45 33.15 29.58
C MET A 73 12.83 32.67 28.26
N ILE A 74 13.67 32.59 27.23
CA ILE A 74 13.44 31.75 26.07
C ILE A 74 13.68 30.30 26.53
N PHE A 75 12.63 29.49 26.62
CA PHE A 75 12.75 28.06 26.87
C PHE A 75 13.25 27.36 25.60
N THR A 76 14.56 27.10 25.51
CA THR A 76 15.08 26.10 24.57
C THR A 76 14.90 24.72 25.21
N ALA A 77 13.88 24.00 24.79
CA ALA A 77 13.60 22.64 25.22
C ALA A 77 14.42 21.64 24.39
N ASP A 78 15.72 21.51 24.70
CA ASP A 78 16.60 20.51 24.08
C ASP A 78 17.45 19.80 25.15
N ALA A 79 16.82 19.31 26.22
CA ALA A 79 17.48 18.35 27.09
C ALA A 79 17.39 16.96 26.41
N PRO A 80 18.51 16.30 26.07
CA PRO A 80 18.49 14.97 25.49
C PRO A 80 17.85 13.99 26.49
N MET A 81 16.83 13.28 26.01
CA MET A 81 16.06 12.32 26.80
C MET A 81 16.93 11.11 27.19
N ASP A 82 16.73 10.58 28.40
CA ASP A 82 17.45 9.41 28.90
C ASP A 82 17.16 8.18 28.01
N PRO A 83 18.17 7.55 27.38
CA PRO A 83 17.97 6.39 26.51
C PRO A 83 17.29 5.21 27.21
N HIS A 84 17.42 5.07 28.53
CA HIS A 84 16.76 4.00 29.28
C HIS A 84 15.23 4.16 29.38
N ALA A 85 14.73 5.39 29.28
CA ALA A 85 13.29 5.67 29.29
C ALA A 85 12.62 5.22 27.98
N ALA A 86 13.27 5.49 26.83
CA ALA A 86 12.77 5.06 25.53
C ALA A 86 12.70 3.53 25.42
N GLU A 87 13.72 2.83 25.93
CA GLU A 87 13.79 1.37 25.93
C GLU A 87 12.73 0.73 26.84
N SER A 88 12.29 1.44 27.89
CA SER A 88 11.25 0.97 28.81
C SER A 88 9.84 1.05 28.20
N CYS A 89 9.53 2.07 27.38
CA CYS A 89 8.27 2.09 26.61
C CYS A 89 8.26 1.05 25.47
N ALA A 90 9.42 0.74 24.86
CA ALA A 90 9.50 -0.03 23.61
C ALA A 90 9.34 -1.55 23.76
N LYS A 91 9.22 -2.10 24.97
CA LYS A 91 8.90 -3.52 25.13
C LYS A 91 7.52 -3.77 24.51
N ASN A 92 7.35 -4.89 23.80
CA ASN A 92 6.10 -5.32 23.11
C ASN A 92 4.95 -5.55 24.11
N LEU A 93 4.57 -4.48 24.79
CA LEU A 93 3.53 -4.39 25.77
C LEU A 93 2.19 -4.38 25.02
N GLN A 94 1.19 -5.04 25.59
CA GLN A 94 -0.16 -5.00 25.03
C GLN A 94 -0.75 -3.57 25.22
N PRO A 95 -1.81 -3.19 24.47
CA PRO A 95 -2.39 -1.85 24.56
C PRO A 95 -2.70 -1.37 25.99
N TRP A 96 -3.17 -2.29 26.85
CA TRP A 96 -3.53 -2.04 28.25
C TRP A 96 -2.32 -1.74 29.13
N ASP A 97 -1.16 -2.30 28.79
CA ASP A 97 0.06 -2.19 29.58
C ASP A 97 0.77 -0.85 29.35
N CYS A 98 0.53 -0.17 28.22
CA CYS A 98 1.08 1.17 27.98
C CYS A 98 0.55 2.19 29.00
N SER A 99 -0.71 2.08 29.40
CA SER A 99 -1.30 2.95 30.43
C SER A 99 -0.66 2.71 31.80
N VAL A 100 -0.35 1.45 32.12
CA VAL A 100 0.29 1.07 33.38
C VAL A 100 1.76 1.52 33.42
N ALA A 101 2.49 1.38 32.30
CA ALA A 101 3.85 1.88 32.17
C ALA A 101 3.95 3.41 32.38
N SER A 102 2.99 4.17 31.81
CA SER A 102 2.95 5.62 32.01
C SER A 102 2.71 6.01 33.47
N SER A 103 1.85 5.29 34.19
CA SER A 103 1.58 5.58 35.62
C SER A 103 2.71 5.14 36.56
N LEU A 104 3.39 4.03 36.29
CA LEU A 104 4.42 3.48 37.19
C LEU A 104 5.76 4.22 37.11
N TYR A 105 6.12 4.74 35.94
CA TYR A 105 7.46 5.31 35.70
C TYR A 105 7.46 6.82 35.44
N MET A 106 6.31 7.50 35.55
CA MET A 106 6.13 8.91 35.14
C MET A 106 6.67 9.18 33.72
N MET A 107 6.59 8.18 32.84
CA MET A 107 7.01 8.30 31.45
C MET A 107 5.79 8.57 30.58
N ASP A 108 5.86 9.59 29.72
CA ASP A 108 4.81 9.87 28.74
C ASP A 108 4.91 8.85 27.57
N CYS A 109 4.39 7.63 27.75
CA CYS A 109 4.22 6.65 26.66
C CYS A 109 2.79 6.74 26.07
N THR A 110 2.65 6.54 24.75
CA THR A 110 1.35 6.43 24.06
C THR A 110 1.32 5.17 23.19
N TRP A 111 0.21 4.43 23.16
CA TRP A 111 0.05 3.28 22.26
C TRP A 111 0.01 3.71 20.79
N GLY A 112 1.03 3.35 20.03
CA GLY A 112 1.16 3.68 18.61
C GLY A 112 0.34 2.80 17.67
N GLY A 113 -0.34 1.76 18.16
CA GLY A 113 -1.10 0.80 17.36
C GLY A 113 -0.48 -0.59 17.31
N LEU A 114 0.86 -0.67 17.26
CA LEU A 114 1.62 -1.94 17.32
C LEU A 114 2.51 -2.05 18.56
N SER A 115 2.99 -0.93 19.09
CA SER A 115 3.86 -0.85 20.26
C SER A 115 3.58 0.42 21.06
N CYS A 116 4.04 0.50 22.32
CA CYS A 116 4.04 1.78 23.05
C CYS A 116 5.19 2.64 22.55
N LEU A 117 4.92 3.93 22.36
CA LEU A 117 5.85 4.92 21.84
C LEU A 117 6.17 5.93 22.95
N ALA A 118 7.44 6.19 23.18
CA ALA A 118 7.90 7.23 24.09
C ALA A 118 7.79 8.60 23.42
N LYS A 119 7.24 9.58 24.13
CA LYS A 119 7.25 10.99 23.71
C LYS A 119 8.69 11.46 23.46
N GLY A 120 8.92 12.25 22.42
CA GLY A 120 10.25 12.80 22.06
C GLY A 120 11.21 11.83 21.37
N ALA A 121 10.96 10.52 21.42
CA ALA A 121 11.81 9.50 20.78
C ALA A 121 11.12 8.75 19.63
N ALA A 122 9.79 8.83 19.53
CA ALA A 122 9.02 8.17 18.48
C ALA A 122 9.36 8.70 17.07
N LYS A 123 9.26 7.86 16.03
CA LYS A 123 9.24 8.33 14.64
C LYS A 123 7.83 8.22 14.09
N CYS A 124 7.50 9.05 13.11
CA CYS A 124 6.19 8.99 12.43
C CYS A 124 5.93 7.60 11.84
N SER A 125 6.97 6.95 11.31
CA SER A 125 6.90 5.60 10.75
C SER A 125 6.45 4.52 11.74
N ASP A 126 6.51 4.80 13.04
CA ASP A 126 6.21 3.85 14.11
C ASP A 126 4.76 3.98 14.61
N ILE A 127 4.02 4.98 14.10
CA ILE A 127 2.64 5.28 14.49
C ILE A 127 1.67 4.63 13.50
N TYR A 128 1.04 3.54 13.91
CA TYR A 128 0.02 2.77 13.17
C TYR A 128 -1.42 3.05 13.64
N ASN A 129 -1.61 4.02 14.52
CA ASN A 129 -2.93 4.46 14.96
C ASN A 129 -3.25 5.83 14.35
N LEU A 130 -4.35 5.91 13.58
CA LEU A 130 -4.78 7.14 12.91
C LEU A 130 -4.98 8.31 13.87
N GLN A 131 -5.60 8.08 15.03
CA GLN A 131 -5.87 9.15 16.00
C GLN A 131 -4.57 9.67 16.60
N VAL A 132 -3.64 8.77 16.94
CA VAL A 132 -2.31 9.15 17.45
C VAL A 132 -1.51 9.88 16.38
N CYS A 133 -1.63 9.49 15.10
CA CYS A 133 -0.99 10.21 14.00
C CYS A 133 -1.50 11.65 13.87
N ARG A 134 -2.82 11.87 13.98
CA ARG A 134 -3.45 13.21 13.94
C ARG A 134 -3.03 14.07 15.12
N GLU A 135 -2.83 13.46 16.29
CA GLU A 135 -2.44 14.14 17.53
C GLU A 135 -0.94 13.94 17.85
N SER A 136 -0.12 13.62 16.85
CA SER A 136 1.27 13.18 17.04
C SER A 136 2.14 14.24 17.71
N GLU A 137 1.97 15.51 17.35
CA GLU A 137 2.70 16.61 17.97
C GLU A 137 2.31 16.78 19.45
N GLN A 138 1.02 16.66 19.78
CA GLN A 138 0.53 16.83 21.14
C GLN A 138 0.91 15.65 22.04
N ARG A 139 0.74 14.41 21.55
CA ARG A 139 0.93 13.19 22.34
C ARG A 139 2.38 12.74 22.41
N LEU A 140 3.09 12.86 21.29
CA LEU A 140 4.42 12.28 21.11
C LEU A 140 5.49 13.35 20.90
N GLY A 141 5.14 14.62 20.72
CA GLY A 141 6.11 15.69 20.46
C GLY A 141 6.73 15.60 19.07
N VAL A 142 6.11 14.87 18.13
CA VAL A 142 6.64 14.68 16.78
C VAL A 142 5.66 15.19 15.74
N ARG A 143 6.16 16.04 14.82
CA ARG A 143 5.36 16.54 13.70
C ARG A 143 5.46 15.59 12.53
N CYS A 144 4.33 14.96 12.22
CA CYS A 144 4.20 14.07 11.08
C CYS A 144 3.51 14.76 9.92
N LEU A 145 3.80 14.29 8.70
CA LEU A 145 3.20 14.82 7.48
C LEU A 145 1.72 14.49 7.38
N GLY A 146 1.33 13.30 7.82
CA GLY A 146 -0.07 12.87 7.83
C GLY A 146 -0.23 11.35 7.77
N TRP A 147 -1.46 10.88 7.57
CA TRP A 147 -1.78 9.45 7.52
C TRP A 147 -1.65 8.89 6.10
N SER A 148 -0.96 7.78 5.94
CA SER A 148 -0.78 7.12 4.64
C SER A 148 -1.98 6.27 4.20
N GLY A 149 -2.86 5.89 5.13
CA GLY A 149 -3.82 4.80 4.97
C GLY A 149 -3.55 3.64 5.93
N ASP A 150 -2.29 3.45 6.33
CA ASP A 150 -1.83 2.33 7.16
C ASP A 150 -0.98 2.78 8.36
N LYS A 151 -0.16 3.81 8.17
CA LYS A 151 0.69 4.40 9.22
C LYS A 151 0.90 5.89 9.00
N CYS A 152 1.47 6.56 9.98
CA CYS A 152 1.83 7.96 9.88
C CYS A 152 3.08 8.15 9.01
N LEU A 153 3.11 9.25 8.26
CA LEU A 153 4.19 9.58 7.33
C LEU A 153 5.11 10.64 7.94
N GLY A 154 6.43 10.47 7.74
CA GLY A 154 7.43 11.50 7.96
C GLY A 154 7.44 12.54 6.83
N HIS A 155 8.22 13.61 6.99
CA HIS A 155 8.35 14.67 5.98
C HIS A 155 9.14 14.22 4.74
N GLU A 156 9.93 13.16 4.87
CA GLU A 156 10.69 12.49 3.82
C GLU A 156 9.87 11.45 3.03
N ALA A 157 8.58 11.27 3.37
CA ALA A 157 7.71 10.35 2.68
C ALA A 157 7.58 10.70 1.18
N THR A 158 7.13 9.73 0.41
CA THR A 158 6.88 9.86 -1.03
C THR A 158 5.47 9.38 -1.37
N CYS A 159 5.04 9.58 -2.61
CA CYS A 159 3.76 9.02 -3.09
C CYS A 159 3.68 7.50 -2.88
N ASP A 160 4.79 6.79 -3.06
CA ASP A 160 4.85 5.33 -2.91
C ASP A 160 4.62 4.85 -1.48
N ASP A 161 4.63 5.73 -0.49
CA ASP A 161 4.33 5.42 0.91
C ASP A 161 2.84 5.49 1.24
N ILE A 162 2.02 6.09 0.37
CA ILE A 162 0.57 6.20 0.53
C ILE A 162 -0.08 4.85 0.17
N ARG A 163 -0.88 4.32 1.10
CA ARG A 163 -1.53 2.99 1.04
C ARG A 163 -3.07 3.07 0.99
N SER A 164 -3.66 4.27 0.99
CA SER A 164 -5.10 4.47 0.79
C SER A 164 -5.38 5.20 -0.53
N PRO A 165 -6.31 4.70 -1.37
CA PRO A 165 -6.72 5.40 -2.59
C PRO A 165 -7.37 6.75 -2.29
N GLU A 166 -8.13 6.88 -1.19
CA GLU A 166 -8.80 8.12 -0.79
C GLU A 166 -7.82 9.21 -0.34
N ILE A 167 -6.72 8.81 0.31
CA ILE A 167 -5.61 9.71 0.65
C ILE A 167 -4.83 10.06 -0.60
N CYS A 168 -4.54 9.10 -1.47
CA CYS A 168 -3.82 9.32 -2.73
C CYS A 168 -4.52 10.34 -3.63
N ALA A 169 -5.85 10.20 -3.80
CA ALA A 169 -6.67 11.11 -4.61
C ALA A 169 -6.67 12.56 -4.07
N ARG A 170 -6.37 12.74 -2.78
CA ARG A 170 -6.31 14.05 -2.10
C ARG A 170 -4.91 14.33 -1.53
N SER A 171 -3.88 13.71 -2.08
CA SER A 171 -2.50 13.80 -1.60
C SER A 171 -1.99 15.24 -1.55
N GLN A 172 -2.34 16.06 -2.54
CA GLN A 172 -1.99 17.48 -2.55
C GLN A 172 -2.66 18.26 -1.41
N GLN A 173 -3.91 17.93 -1.08
CA GLN A 173 -4.67 18.60 -0.03
C GLN A 173 -4.24 18.16 1.38
N TYR A 174 -4.01 16.86 1.56
CA TYR A 174 -3.75 16.27 2.88
C TYR A 174 -2.27 16.21 3.24
N LEU A 175 -1.39 16.03 2.25
CA LEU A 175 0.03 15.79 2.46
C LEU A 175 0.91 16.81 1.73
N GLY A 176 0.32 17.73 0.95
CA GLY A 176 1.08 18.68 0.13
C GLY A 176 1.88 18.04 -1.01
N MET A 177 1.53 16.81 -1.40
CA MET A 177 2.26 16.01 -2.40
C MET A 177 1.50 15.92 -3.73
N ALA A 178 2.21 16.18 -4.83
CA ALA A 178 1.67 16.02 -6.17
C ALA A 178 1.94 14.60 -6.71
N CYS A 179 1.00 13.68 -6.49
CA CYS A 179 1.08 12.32 -7.01
C CYS A 179 0.32 12.16 -8.33
N ALA A 180 0.69 11.17 -9.14
CA ALA A 180 -0.01 10.84 -10.39
C ALA A 180 -1.40 10.24 -10.13
N GLY A 181 -1.52 9.44 -9.07
CA GLY A 181 -2.78 8.81 -8.67
C GLY A 181 -2.57 7.38 -8.18
N TRP A 182 -3.68 6.66 -7.97
CA TRP A 182 -3.64 5.32 -7.38
C TRP A 182 -3.23 4.27 -8.42
N GLY A 183 -2.24 3.44 -8.09
CA GLY A 183 -1.74 2.35 -8.94
C GLY A 183 -2.35 0.98 -8.67
N GLY A 184 -3.29 0.87 -7.72
CA GLY A 184 -3.94 -0.39 -7.34
C GLY A 184 -3.65 -0.82 -5.91
N HIS A 185 -2.41 -0.65 -5.45
CA HIS A 185 -1.99 -0.97 -4.07
C HIS A 185 -1.19 0.14 -3.39
N ARG A 186 -0.75 1.14 -4.15
CA ARG A 186 -0.07 2.34 -3.65
C ARG A 186 -0.33 3.53 -4.56
N CYS A 187 -0.11 4.73 -4.03
CA CYS A 187 -0.11 5.93 -4.85
C CYS A 187 1.17 6.00 -5.67
N LEU A 188 1.10 6.53 -6.88
CA LEU A 188 2.22 6.58 -7.82
C LEU A 188 2.75 8.02 -7.95
N PRO A 189 4.07 8.20 -8.05
CA PRO A 189 4.65 9.50 -8.38
C PRO A 189 4.37 9.88 -9.85
N GLN A 190 4.56 11.16 -10.17
CA GLN A 190 4.50 11.65 -11.55
C GLN A 190 5.54 10.95 -12.43
N GLY A 191 5.13 10.52 -13.63
CA GLY A 191 6.01 9.80 -14.55
C GLY A 191 6.37 8.37 -14.12
N ALA A 192 5.63 7.79 -13.17
CA ALA A 192 5.83 6.40 -12.74
C ALA A 192 5.77 5.41 -13.91
N SER A 193 6.52 4.31 -13.78
CA SER A 193 6.48 3.22 -14.74
C SER A 193 5.10 2.55 -14.75
N PRO A 194 4.57 2.13 -15.92
CA PRO A 194 3.37 1.30 -16.00
C PRO A 194 3.44 0.04 -15.12
N ARG A 195 4.64 -0.50 -14.91
CA ARG A 195 4.86 -1.71 -14.10
C ARG A 195 4.41 -1.58 -12.64
N LEU A 196 4.26 -0.34 -12.15
CA LEU A 196 3.77 -0.08 -10.79
C LEU A 196 2.24 -0.12 -10.68
N ILE A 197 1.54 -0.18 -11.82
CA ILE A 197 0.08 -0.33 -11.87
C ILE A 197 -0.24 -1.83 -11.76
N THR A 198 -0.88 -2.21 -10.66
CA THR A 198 -1.26 -3.61 -10.33
C THR A 198 -2.76 -3.86 -10.41
N ASP A 199 -3.53 -2.91 -10.93
CA ASP A 199 -4.97 -3.06 -11.17
C ASP A 199 -5.25 -2.99 -12.68
N ALA A 200 -6.00 -3.97 -13.19
CA ALA A 200 -6.29 -4.08 -14.62
C ALA A 200 -7.18 -2.95 -15.16
N ASN A 201 -8.13 -2.45 -14.36
CA ASN A 201 -9.02 -1.36 -14.75
C ASN A 201 -8.28 -0.03 -14.78
N ILE A 202 -7.37 0.18 -13.82
CA ILE A 202 -6.47 1.34 -13.82
C ILE A 202 -5.52 1.25 -15.03
N CYS A 203 -4.95 0.07 -15.31
CA CYS A 203 -4.07 -0.14 -16.46
C CYS A 203 -4.78 0.21 -17.78
N LYS A 204 -6.01 -0.28 -17.98
CA LYS A 204 -6.84 0.00 -19.16
C LYS A 204 -7.04 1.50 -19.40
N ASN A 205 -7.10 2.30 -18.34
CA ASN A 205 -7.31 3.75 -18.40
C ASN A 205 -6.08 4.56 -17.96
N SER A 206 -4.89 3.94 -17.96
CA SER A 206 -3.66 4.48 -17.34
C SER A 206 -3.26 5.86 -17.89
N LYS A 207 -3.40 6.05 -19.20
CA LYS A 207 -3.13 7.35 -19.85
C LYS A 207 -4.06 8.45 -19.37
N GLN A 208 -5.36 8.16 -19.24
CA GLN A 208 -6.36 9.15 -18.83
C GLN A 208 -6.30 9.44 -17.33
N LEU A 209 -6.15 8.39 -16.51
CA LEU A 209 -6.20 8.52 -15.06
C LEU A 209 -4.89 9.00 -14.46
N LEU A 210 -3.75 8.58 -15.02
CA LEU A 210 -2.43 8.77 -14.41
C LEU A 210 -1.43 9.48 -15.34
N GLY A 211 -1.79 9.72 -16.61
CA GLY A 211 -0.85 10.23 -17.61
C GLY A 211 0.22 9.20 -18.01
N ILE A 212 0.03 7.92 -17.70
CA ILE A 212 1.03 6.87 -17.92
C ILE A 212 0.68 6.09 -19.19
N GLU A 213 1.60 6.07 -20.15
CA GLU A 213 1.48 5.31 -21.39
C GLU A 213 1.82 3.84 -21.16
N SER A 214 0.91 2.93 -21.49
CA SER A 214 1.10 1.48 -21.35
C SER A 214 0.80 0.72 -22.64
N ALA A 215 1.36 -0.49 -22.76
CA ALA A 215 1.05 -1.43 -23.84
C ALA A 215 -0.19 -2.29 -23.55
N GLY A 216 -0.70 -2.27 -22.31
CA GLY A 216 -1.84 -3.07 -21.87
C GLY A 216 -1.55 -3.88 -20.61
N TRP A 217 -2.47 -4.79 -20.27
CA TRP A 217 -2.39 -5.59 -19.04
C TRP A 217 -1.63 -6.91 -19.28
N GLY A 218 -0.57 -7.15 -18.51
CA GLY A 218 0.25 -8.36 -18.59
C GLY A 218 -0.21 -9.49 -17.66
N GLY A 219 -1.34 -9.34 -16.98
CA GLY A 219 -1.89 -10.35 -16.06
C GLY A 219 -1.74 -10.01 -14.57
N LYS A 220 -0.60 -9.42 -14.19
CA LYS A 220 -0.32 -8.96 -12.81
C LYS A 220 0.00 -7.48 -12.72
N VAL A 221 0.58 -6.92 -13.77
CA VAL A 221 0.99 -5.52 -13.85
C VAL A 221 0.68 -4.97 -15.24
N CYS A 222 0.62 -3.65 -15.34
CA CYS A 222 0.53 -2.96 -16.61
C CYS A 222 1.90 -2.97 -17.31
N LEU A 223 1.89 -3.17 -18.63
CA LEU A 223 3.08 -3.37 -19.43
C LEU A 223 3.60 -2.04 -19.99
N PRO A 224 4.93 -1.83 -20.02
CA PRO A 224 5.52 -0.74 -20.80
C PRO A 224 5.50 -1.05 -22.30
N LYS A 225 5.77 -0.04 -23.15
CA LYS A 225 5.78 -0.20 -24.63
C LYS A 225 6.82 -1.20 -25.14
N ASN A 226 7.87 -1.46 -24.38
CA ASN A 226 8.95 -2.39 -24.69
C ASN A 226 8.85 -3.69 -23.88
N ALA A 227 7.63 -4.09 -23.51
CA ALA A 227 7.40 -5.32 -22.75
C ALA A 227 7.88 -6.56 -23.50
N MET A 228 8.23 -7.59 -22.73
CA MET A 228 8.67 -8.90 -23.25
C MET A 228 7.72 -10.02 -22.82
N CYS A 229 7.87 -11.19 -23.43
CA CYS A 229 7.04 -12.37 -23.17
C CYS A 229 7.01 -12.76 -21.69
N GLU A 230 8.14 -12.64 -21.00
CA GLU A 230 8.29 -13.02 -19.60
C GLU A 230 7.44 -12.15 -18.65
N GLU A 231 6.98 -10.99 -19.11
CA GLU A 231 6.08 -10.11 -18.35
C GLU A 231 4.61 -10.51 -18.47
N LEU A 232 4.28 -11.40 -19.42
CA LEU A 232 2.94 -11.95 -19.58
C LEU A 232 2.75 -13.14 -18.65
N THR A 233 1.84 -12.99 -17.70
CA THR A 233 1.63 -13.94 -16.59
C THR A 233 0.29 -14.67 -16.67
N VAL A 234 -0.39 -14.57 -17.81
CA VAL A 234 -1.64 -15.27 -18.09
C VAL A 234 -1.48 -16.06 -19.39
N PRO A 235 -1.84 -17.36 -19.43
CA PRO A 235 -1.63 -18.22 -20.59
C PRO A 235 -2.19 -17.67 -21.90
N PHE A 236 -3.43 -17.16 -21.91
CA PHE A 236 -4.08 -16.68 -23.14
C PHE A 236 -3.32 -15.50 -23.78
N LEU A 237 -2.64 -14.68 -22.96
CA LEU A 237 -1.85 -13.56 -23.47
C LEU A 237 -0.63 -14.02 -24.27
N CYS A 238 -0.13 -15.23 -24.06
CA CYS A 238 0.98 -15.77 -24.86
C CYS A 238 0.57 -16.00 -26.30
N ASP A 239 -0.65 -16.52 -26.49
CA ASP A 239 -1.19 -16.88 -27.80
C ASP A 239 -1.60 -15.62 -28.58
N GLU A 240 -2.03 -14.57 -27.88
CA GLU A 240 -2.42 -13.29 -28.46
C GLU A 240 -1.32 -12.22 -28.44
N ALA A 241 -0.10 -12.54 -28.01
CA ALA A 241 0.97 -11.56 -27.78
C ALA A 241 1.29 -10.72 -29.03
N GLU A 242 1.26 -11.34 -30.21
CA GLU A 242 1.52 -10.66 -31.47
C GLU A 242 0.41 -9.67 -31.83
N ALA A 243 -0.85 -10.08 -31.64
CA ALA A 243 -2.01 -9.25 -31.94
C ALA A 243 -2.17 -8.09 -30.96
N LEU A 244 -1.91 -8.33 -29.66
CA LEU A 244 -2.11 -7.34 -28.60
C LEU A 244 -0.90 -6.42 -28.41
N PHE A 245 0.32 -6.96 -28.51
CA PHE A 245 1.54 -6.25 -28.11
C PHE A 245 2.59 -6.14 -29.22
N GLY A 246 2.39 -6.80 -30.37
CA GLY A 246 3.30 -6.71 -31.51
C GLY A 246 4.60 -7.52 -31.36
N PHE A 247 4.67 -8.46 -30.42
CA PHE A 247 5.80 -9.38 -30.27
C PHE A 247 5.33 -10.83 -30.15
N GLN A 248 6.17 -11.77 -30.59
CA GLN A 248 5.84 -13.20 -30.60
C GLN A 248 6.53 -13.94 -29.45
N CYS A 249 5.76 -14.82 -28.80
CA CYS A 249 6.23 -15.72 -27.74
C CYS A 249 6.21 -17.17 -28.21
N SER A 250 7.00 -18.03 -27.58
CA SER A 250 6.98 -19.49 -27.84
C SER A 250 5.76 -20.20 -27.25
N GLY A 251 5.05 -19.53 -26.33
CA GLY A 251 3.88 -20.06 -25.64
C GLY A 251 4.01 -19.97 -24.12
N TRP A 252 3.07 -20.59 -23.40
CA TRP A 252 3.02 -20.58 -21.94
C TRP A 252 4.05 -21.53 -21.31
N GLY A 253 4.88 -21.04 -20.39
CA GLY A 253 5.89 -21.84 -19.66
C GLY A 253 5.43 -22.35 -18.29
N GLY A 254 4.22 -22.00 -17.84
CA GLY A 254 3.68 -22.41 -16.54
C GLY A 254 3.56 -21.28 -15.51
N LEU A 255 4.43 -20.27 -15.61
CA LEU A 255 4.42 -19.08 -14.75
C LEU A 255 4.33 -17.77 -15.56
N HIS A 256 4.96 -17.74 -16.72
CA HIS A 256 4.98 -16.64 -17.66
C HIS A 256 5.06 -17.17 -19.10
N CYS A 257 4.86 -16.32 -20.09
CA CYS A 257 5.10 -16.68 -21.48
C CYS A 257 6.60 -16.76 -21.75
N LEU A 258 6.97 -17.72 -22.59
CA LEU A 258 8.34 -18.00 -22.93
C LEU A 258 8.79 -17.16 -24.14
N PRO A 259 10.02 -16.61 -24.13
CA PRO A 259 10.58 -15.98 -25.32
C PRO A 259 10.79 -17.00 -26.44
N ARG A 260 10.96 -16.53 -27.68
CA ARG A 260 11.19 -17.41 -28.86
C ARG A 260 12.35 -18.40 -28.70
N LEU A 261 13.40 -18.00 -27.98
CA LEU A 261 14.60 -18.80 -27.75
C LEU A 261 14.62 -19.44 -26.36
N ALA A 262 13.45 -19.75 -25.81
CA ALA A 262 13.35 -20.36 -24.49
C ALA A 262 13.96 -21.76 -24.43
N MET A 263 14.51 -22.08 -23.28
CA MET A 263 15.09 -23.39 -22.95
C MET A 263 14.14 -24.20 -22.06
N CYS A 264 14.29 -25.53 -22.06
CA CYS A 264 13.47 -26.42 -21.24
C CYS A 264 13.47 -26.03 -19.74
N GLY A 265 14.62 -25.60 -19.20
CA GLY A 265 14.74 -25.12 -17.81
C GLY A 265 13.81 -23.96 -17.43
N GLN A 266 13.22 -23.26 -18.40
CA GLN A 266 12.28 -22.17 -18.16
C GLN A 266 10.81 -22.63 -18.06
N ILE A 267 10.55 -23.93 -18.23
CA ILE A 267 9.22 -24.53 -18.08
C ILE A 267 9.02 -25.00 -16.64
N TYR A 268 8.06 -24.39 -15.94
CA TYR A 268 7.75 -24.64 -14.53
C TYR A 268 6.48 -25.46 -14.32
N ASN A 269 5.86 -25.94 -15.40
CA ASN A 269 4.67 -26.77 -15.33
C ASN A 269 4.93 -28.15 -15.93
N VAL A 270 4.74 -29.20 -15.13
CA VAL A 270 4.98 -30.61 -15.51
C VAL A 270 4.20 -31.03 -16.76
N TYR A 271 2.95 -30.57 -16.90
CA TYR A 271 2.14 -30.92 -18.07
C TYR A 271 2.67 -30.25 -19.34
N ILE A 272 3.14 -29.01 -19.25
CA ILE A 272 3.77 -28.32 -20.38
C ILE A 272 5.09 -28.98 -20.74
N CYS A 273 5.92 -29.33 -19.75
CA CYS A 273 7.19 -30.03 -19.97
C CYS A 273 7.00 -31.36 -20.70
N ASN A 274 6.09 -32.20 -20.23
CA ASN A 274 5.81 -33.50 -20.84
C ASN A 274 5.20 -33.39 -22.25
N ASN A 275 4.68 -32.22 -22.62
CA ASN A 275 4.08 -31.95 -23.93
C ASN A 275 4.82 -30.84 -24.69
N ALA A 276 6.09 -30.57 -24.35
CA ALA A 276 6.83 -29.41 -24.87
C ALA A 276 6.97 -29.45 -26.40
N ARG A 277 7.08 -30.66 -26.99
CA ARG A 277 7.14 -30.83 -28.45
C ARG A 277 5.84 -30.40 -29.14
N ALA A 278 4.69 -30.72 -28.56
CA ALA A 278 3.40 -30.39 -29.14
C ALA A 278 3.00 -28.92 -28.87
N LYS A 279 3.35 -28.39 -27.70
CA LYS A 279 2.90 -27.05 -27.26
C LYS A 279 3.86 -25.92 -27.59
N LEU A 280 5.15 -26.19 -27.54
CA LEU A 280 6.21 -25.17 -27.64
C LEU A 280 7.20 -25.48 -28.78
N ASN A 281 6.95 -26.53 -29.55
CA ASN A 281 7.81 -27.02 -30.63
C ASN A 281 9.28 -27.22 -30.18
N MET A 282 9.50 -27.71 -28.96
CA MET A 282 10.83 -27.98 -28.40
C MET A 282 10.93 -29.39 -27.81
N THR A 283 12.14 -29.96 -27.78
CA THR A 283 12.38 -31.30 -27.23
C THR A 283 13.11 -31.17 -25.90
N CYS A 284 12.48 -31.69 -24.84
CA CYS A 284 13.02 -31.70 -23.48
C CYS A 284 13.26 -33.14 -23.02
N ALA A 285 14.26 -33.36 -22.18
CA ALA A 285 14.61 -34.64 -21.57
C ALA A 285 13.57 -35.13 -20.56
N GLY A 286 12.81 -34.21 -19.96
CA GLY A 286 11.68 -34.53 -19.09
C GLY A 286 11.64 -33.70 -17.81
N TRP A 287 10.75 -34.04 -16.88
CA TRP A 287 10.60 -33.26 -15.64
C TRP A 287 11.69 -33.60 -14.61
N GLY A 288 12.44 -32.58 -14.18
CA GLY A 288 13.51 -32.69 -13.17
C GLY A 288 13.07 -32.50 -11.73
N GLY A 289 11.76 -32.36 -11.46
CA GLY A 289 11.18 -32.18 -10.12
C GLY A 289 10.76 -30.74 -9.80
N LYS A 290 11.57 -29.75 -10.18
CA LYS A 290 11.26 -28.31 -10.02
C LYS A 290 11.08 -27.57 -11.33
N GLU A 291 11.76 -28.03 -12.38
CA GLU A 291 11.78 -27.47 -13.73
C GLU A 291 11.94 -28.59 -14.75
N CYS A 292 11.72 -28.27 -16.03
CA CYS A 292 11.94 -29.20 -17.13
C CYS A 292 13.42 -29.25 -17.54
N LEU A 293 13.92 -30.43 -17.88
CA LEU A 293 15.30 -30.69 -18.34
C LEU A 293 15.34 -30.82 -19.85
#